data_AF-A0A8T7ME47-F1
#
_entry.id   AF-A0A8T7ME47-F1
#
_cell.length_a   1.000
_cell.length_b   1.000
_cell.length_c   1.000
_cell.angle_alpha   90.00
_cell.angle_beta   90.00
_cell.angle_gamma   90.00
#
_symmetry.space_group_name_H-M   'P 1'
#
loop_
_entity.id
_entity.type
_entity.pdbx_description
1 polymer ?
#
loop_
_entity_poly.entity_id
_entity_poly.type
_entity_poly.pdbx_seq_one_letter_code
_entity_poly.pdbx_strand_id
1 'polypeptide(L)'
;MAYIDDKLGDGEKAVYVAHQHPFVLVRAAAGSIGIFILGLILLIAGLVFIQENRQNSQDFLNTARIVIAIAGLITMFFGLIGFLIQYLQYVNEEYIITNERVIQVKGVFNKQELDSSLSKVNNVQTYQSLFGRIFKYGTVNIDTGNESGVNRLDYLTKPFDFKKQMLNAKNGLYGDASDLAPQSIKGGYIRTDDGERRYKVPPQAEQPPVPGGGGYKPAPDINRAEIPTMIQELARLRDSGLLTQEEFQAKKNDLLKRM
;
A
#
# COMPACT_ATOMS: atom_id res chain seq x y z
N MET A 1 9.54 -10.91 19.62
CA MET A 1 9.46 -12.31 19.16
C MET A 1 8.42 -13.10 19.96
N ALA A 2 8.56 -13.26 21.28
CA ALA A 2 7.62 -14.07 22.08
C ALA A 2 6.12 -13.70 22.02
N TYR A 3 5.75 -12.43 21.79
CA TYR A 3 4.34 -12.03 21.63
C TYR A 3 3.78 -12.32 20.23
N ILE A 4 4.64 -12.39 19.21
CA ILE A 4 4.24 -12.67 17.83
C ILE A 4 4.00 -14.17 17.67
N ASP A 5 4.84 -15.00 18.29
CA ASP A 5 4.77 -16.47 18.19
C ASP A 5 3.48 -17.05 18.81
N ASP A 6 2.89 -16.38 19.82
CA ASP A 6 1.61 -16.77 20.45
C ASP A 6 0.38 -16.49 19.56
N LYS A 7 0.54 -15.67 18.52
CA LYS A 7 -0.55 -15.23 17.62
C LYS A 7 -0.50 -15.84 16.22
N LEU A 8 0.48 -16.69 15.97
CA LEU A 8 0.65 -17.41 14.71
C LEU A 8 -0.10 -18.74 14.79
N GLY A 9 -0.75 -19.13 13.68
CA GLY A 9 -1.36 -20.45 13.55
C GLY A 9 -0.31 -21.57 13.57
N ASP A 10 -0.75 -22.81 13.74
CA ASP A 10 0.14 -23.97 13.80
C ASP A 10 1.03 -24.07 12.53
N GLY A 11 2.33 -23.81 12.68
CA GLY A 11 3.30 -23.82 11.58
C GLY A 11 3.45 -22.50 10.81
N GLU A 12 2.68 -21.47 11.14
CA GLU A 12 2.80 -20.12 10.58
C GLU A 12 4.05 -19.42 11.15
N LYS A 13 4.79 -18.71 10.30
CA LYS A 13 6.04 -18.02 10.67
C LYS A 13 5.99 -16.57 10.24
N ALA A 14 6.41 -15.67 11.14
CA ALA A 14 6.63 -14.28 10.81
C ALA A 14 7.86 -14.14 9.89
N VAL A 15 7.65 -13.58 8.70
CA VAL A 15 8.68 -13.36 7.68
C VAL A 15 9.29 -11.97 7.83
N TYR A 16 8.46 -10.96 8.13
CA TYR A 16 8.90 -9.58 8.23
C TYR A 16 8.02 -8.78 9.20
N VAL A 17 8.66 -7.91 9.98
CA VAL A 17 8.00 -7.01 10.92
C VAL A 17 8.35 -5.58 10.55
N ALA A 18 7.33 -4.73 10.43
CA ALA A 18 7.46 -3.32 10.11
C ALA A 18 6.73 -2.44 11.10
N HIS A 19 7.25 -1.22 11.22
CA HIS A 19 6.75 -0.22 12.15
C HIS A 19 6.43 1.08 11.42
N GLN A 20 5.51 1.84 12.02
CA GLN A 20 5.17 3.17 11.54
C GLN A 20 6.35 4.15 11.74
N HIS A 21 6.53 5.07 10.81
CA HIS A 21 7.63 6.02 10.84
C HIS A 21 7.41 7.05 11.98
N PRO A 22 8.46 7.45 12.73
CA PRO A 22 8.36 8.43 13.83
C PRO A 22 7.77 9.78 13.44
N PHE A 23 7.79 10.13 12.15
CA PHE A 23 7.14 11.33 11.63
C PHE A 23 5.65 11.40 11.96
N VAL A 24 4.96 10.25 12.06
CA VAL A 24 3.56 10.21 12.48
C VAL A 24 3.40 10.71 13.90
N LEU A 25 4.30 10.28 14.80
CA LEU A 25 4.30 10.77 16.17
C LEU A 25 4.52 12.27 16.20
N VAL A 26 5.48 12.80 15.44
CA VAL A 26 5.74 14.26 15.39
C VAL A 26 4.52 15.04 14.88
N ARG A 27 3.87 14.58 13.81
CA ARG A 27 2.69 15.26 13.26
C ARG A 27 1.50 15.20 14.21
N ALA A 28 1.30 14.07 14.88
CA ALA A 28 0.22 13.89 15.85
C ALA A 28 0.48 14.75 17.10
N ALA A 29 1.72 14.71 17.59
CA ALA A 29 2.18 15.42 18.77
C ALA A 29 2.15 16.93 18.60
N ALA A 30 2.26 17.47 17.37
CA ALA A 30 2.27 18.91 17.13
C ALA A 30 1.08 19.65 17.78
N GLY A 31 -0.12 19.06 17.74
CA GLY A 31 -1.31 19.63 18.39
C GLY A 31 -1.19 19.62 19.92
N SER A 32 -0.80 18.48 20.50
CA SER A 32 -0.61 18.33 21.94
C SER A 32 0.53 19.22 22.48
N ILE A 33 1.61 19.37 21.71
CA ILE A 33 2.72 20.28 21.99
C ILE A 33 2.21 21.74 21.96
N GLY A 34 1.38 22.10 20.97
CA GLY A 34 0.77 23.43 20.91
C GLY A 34 -0.08 23.76 22.14
N ILE A 35 -0.93 22.81 22.58
CA ILE A 35 -1.73 22.94 23.81
C ILE A 35 -0.83 23.05 25.04
N PHE A 36 0.22 22.23 25.11
CA PHE A 36 1.18 22.28 26.20
C PHE A 36 1.90 23.62 26.29
N ILE A 37 2.37 24.15 25.15
CA ILE A 37 3.03 25.47 25.06
C ILE A 37 2.05 26.58 25.43
N LEU A 38 0.79 26.52 24.98
CA LEU A 38 -0.24 27.48 25.37
C LEU A 38 -0.46 27.48 26.89
N GLY A 39 -0.58 26.29 27.49
CA GLY A 39 -0.68 26.15 28.94
C GLY A 39 0.52 26.73 29.67
N LEU A 40 1.74 26.49 29.15
CA LEU A 40 2.98 27.05 29.68
C LEU A 40 3.02 28.59 29.58
N ILE A 41 2.57 29.16 28.47
CA ILE A 41 2.48 30.62 28.29
C ILE A 41 1.50 31.23 29.29
N LEU A 42 0.31 30.65 29.45
CA LEU A 42 -0.69 31.10 30.42
C LEU A 42 -0.17 31.00 31.86
N LEU A 43 0.53 29.93 32.19
CA LEU A 43 1.16 29.74 33.49
C LEU A 43 2.21 30.82 33.75
N ILE A 44 3.14 31.03 32.82
CA ILE A 44 4.19 32.05 32.94
C ILE A 44 3.58 33.44 33.03
N ALA A 45 2.58 33.76 32.20
CA ALA A 45 1.86 35.02 32.28
C ALA A 45 1.23 35.20 33.68
N GLY A 46 0.47 34.20 34.16
CA GLY A 46 -0.10 34.22 35.50
C GLY A 46 0.94 34.50 36.59
N LEU A 47 2.10 33.83 36.54
CA LEU A 47 3.19 33.98 37.51
C LEU A 47 3.92 35.33 37.42
N VAL A 48 4.25 35.81 36.21
CA VAL A 48 4.94 37.09 36.01
C VAL A 48 4.05 38.26 36.46
N PHE A 49 2.77 38.23 36.11
CA PHE A 49 1.81 39.25 36.55
C PHE A 49 1.58 39.23 38.07
N ILE A 50 1.83 38.11 38.77
CA ILE A 50 1.81 38.05 40.24
C ILE A 50 2.99 38.81 40.87
N GLN A 51 4.17 38.81 40.23
CA GLN A 51 5.39 39.38 40.81
C GLN A 51 5.45 40.91 40.73
N GLU A 52 4.83 41.51 39.72
CA GLU A 52 4.98 42.95 39.40
C GLU A 52 4.08 43.89 40.23
N ASN A 53 3.14 43.36 41.01
CA ASN A 53 2.05 44.18 41.57
C ASN A 53 1.80 43.98 43.08
N ARG A 54 2.87 43.78 43.88
CA ARG A 54 2.76 43.63 45.35
C ARG A 54 2.25 44.89 46.09
N GLN A 55 2.14 46.03 45.42
CA GLN A 55 1.83 47.32 46.04
C GLN A 55 0.38 47.80 45.82
N ASN A 56 -0.42 47.12 44.97
CA ASN A 56 -1.80 47.50 44.65
C ASN A 56 -2.77 46.39 45.09
N SER A 57 -3.45 46.61 46.23
CA SER A 57 -4.45 45.70 46.83
C SER A 57 -5.80 45.73 46.09
N GLN A 58 -5.80 45.38 44.80
CA GLN A 58 -7.04 45.14 44.05
C GLN A 58 -7.30 43.62 44.00
N ASP A 59 -8.14 43.12 44.92
CA ASP A 59 -8.44 41.68 45.10
C ASP A 59 -8.89 40.98 43.81
N PHE A 60 -9.57 41.71 42.92
CA PHE A 60 -10.02 41.21 41.62
C PHE A 60 -8.87 40.79 40.70
N LEU A 61 -7.81 41.59 40.59
CA LEU A 61 -6.68 41.31 39.69
C LEU A 61 -5.85 40.12 40.19
N ASN A 62 -5.72 39.96 41.51
CA ASN A 62 -5.03 38.81 42.11
C ASN A 62 -5.81 37.52 41.87
N THR A 63 -7.14 37.56 42.03
CA THR A 63 -8.01 36.42 41.72
C THR A 63 -7.90 36.02 40.24
N ALA A 64 -7.97 36.99 39.32
CA ALA A 64 -7.84 36.74 37.89
C ALA A 64 -6.50 36.07 37.51
N ARG A 65 -5.39 36.49 38.12
CA ARG A 65 -4.06 35.90 37.86
C ARG A 65 -3.95 34.45 38.32
N ILE A 66 -4.48 34.15 39.51
CA ILE A 66 -4.52 32.78 40.03
C ILE A 66 -5.36 31.90 39.10
N VAL A 67 -6.52 32.40 38.66
CA VAL A 67 -7.37 31.70 37.70
C VAL A 67 -6.63 31.44 36.38
N ILE A 68 -5.89 32.42 35.85
CA ILE A 68 -5.07 32.27 34.63
C ILE A 68 -3.97 31.22 34.84
N ALA A 69 -3.26 31.24 35.97
CA ALA A 69 -2.22 30.27 36.27
C ALA A 69 -2.77 28.84 36.40
N ILE A 70 -3.91 28.67 37.07
CA ILE A 70 -4.61 27.38 37.20
C ILE A 70 -5.11 26.90 35.83
N ALA A 71 -5.69 27.80 35.03
CA ALA A 71 -6.11 27.48 33.67
C ALA A 71 -4.90 27.01 32.83
N GLY A 72 -3.76 27.69 32.94
CA GLY A 72 -2.51 27.29 32.32
C GLY A 72 -2.05 25.89 32.72
N LEU A 73 -2.08 25.56 34.03
CA LEU A 73 -1.78 24.21 34.52
C LEU A 73 -2.72 23.15 33.95
N ILE A 74 -4.03 23.42 33.96
CA ILE A 74 -5.04 22.49 33.44
C ILE A 74 -4.81 22.27 31.93
N THR A 75 -4.63 23.33 31.16
CA THR A 75 -4.35 23.25 29.72
C THR A 75 -3.06 22.47 29.45
N MET A 76 -1.98 22.76 30.18
CA MET A 76 -0.71 22.04 30.07
C MET A 76 -0.87 20.54 30.37
N PHE A 77 -1.64 20.20 31.41
CA PHE A 77 -1.93 18.81 31.80
C PHE A 77 -2.68 18.04 30.69
N PHE A 78 -3.71 18.65 30.08
CA PHE A 78 -4.39 18.05 28.93
C PHE A 78 -3.48 17.88 27.71
N GLY A 79 -2.60 18.84 27.45
CA GLY A 79 -1.57 18.72 26.41
C GLY A 79 -0.66 17.51 26.64
N LEU A 80 -0.20 17.32 27.88
CA LEU A 80 0.65 16.19 28.27
C LEU A 80 -0.07 14.84 28.14
N ILE A 81 -1.31 14.74 28.63
CA ILE A 81 -2.12 13.52 28.48
C ILE A 81 -2.36 13.20 27.01
N GLY A 82 -2.71 14.20 26.21
CA GLY A 82 -2.92 14.03 24.77
C GLY A 82 -1.67 13.47 24.08
N PHE A 83 -0.50 14.03 24.40
CA PHE A 83 0.78 13.52 23.89
C PHE A 83 1.02 12.08 24.33
N LEU A 84 0.79 11.75 25.61
CA LEU A 84 0.98 10.39 26.13
C LEU A 84 0.08 9.38 25.41
N ILE A 85 -1.19 9.71 25.19
CA ILE A 85 -2.13 8.84 24.47
C ILE A 85 -1.66 8.61 23.03
N GLN A 86 -1.21 9.66 22.34
CA GLN A 86 -0.70 9.54 20.97
C GLN A 86 0.60 8.74 20.90
N TYR A 87 1.49 8.93 21.87
CA TYR A 87 2.70 8.14 22.01
C TYR A 87 2.38 6.66 22.21
N LEU A 88 1.43 6.36 23.10
CA LEU A 88 0.95 4.99 23.31
C LEU A 88 0.34 4.40 22.03
N GLN A 89 -0.44 5.17 21.27
CA GLN A 89 -0.98 4.70 19.99
C GLN A 89 0.14 4.37 18.99
N TYR A 90 1.16 5.22 18.91
CA TYR A 90 2.30 5.04 18.01
C TYR A 90 3.11 3.77 18.33
N VAL A 91 3.41 3.52 19.61
CA VAL A 91 4.21 2.34 19.99
C VAL A 91 3.44 1.02 19.94
N ASN A 92 2.10 1.07 19.94
CA ASN A 92 1.23 -0.12 19.88
C ASN A 92 0.75 -0.45 18.44
N GLU A 93 1.20 0.28 17.42
CA GLU A 93 0.88 -0.04 16.02
C GLU A 93 2.02 -0.83 15.36
N GLU A 94 1.74 -2.08 14.98
CA GLU A 94 2.72 -3.01 14.40
C GLU A 94 2.14 -3.72 13.16
N TYR A 95 2.99 -3.92 12.15
CA TYR A 95 2.63 -4.60 10.91
C TYR A 95 3.50 -5.85 10.75
N ILE A 96 2.85 -7.00 10.61
CA ILE A 96 3.52 -8.30 10.56
C ILE A 96 3.14 -8.98 9.24
N ILE A 97 4.14 -9.40 8.49
CA ILE A 97 3.98 -10.25 7.31
C ILE A 97 4.35 -11.67 7.73
N THR A 98 3.41 -12.60 7.56
CA THR A 98 3.63 -14.02 7.78
C THR A 98 3.74 -14.74 6.43
N ASN A 99 3.93 -16.05 6.46
CA ASN A 99 3.87 -16.89 5.26
C ASN A 99 2.44 -17.02 4.70
N GLU A 100 1.39 -16.69 5.44
CA GLU A 100 -0.01 -16.90 5.01
C GLU A 100 -0.83 -15.61 4.89
N ARG A 101 -0.54 -14.61 5.72
CA ARG A 101 -1.33 -13.38 5.83
C ARG A 101 -0.48 -12.17 6.21
N VAL A 102 -1.07 -11.01 6.05
CA VAL A 102 -0.56 -9.75 6.61
C VAL A 102 -1.46 -9.36 7.77
N ILE A 103 -0.84 -9.03 8.90
CA ILE A 103 -1.52 -8.70 10.15
C ILE A 103 -1.16 -7.26 10.53
N GLN A 104 -2.16 -6.45 10.84
CA GLN A 104 -2.01 -5.14 11.46
C GLN A 104 -2.60 -5.20 12.87
N VAL A 105 -1.76 -4.93 13.87
CA VAL A 105 -2.19 -4.80 15.26
C VAL A 105 -2.19 -3.32 15.60
N LYS A 106 -3.31 -2.80 16.10
CA LYS A 106 -3.43 -1.40 16.51
C LYS A 106 -4.30 -1.23 17.75
N GLY A 107 -4.08 -0.14 18.48
CA GLY A 107 -4.92 0.27 19.62
C GLY A 107 -4.19 0.20 20.97
N VAL A 108 -4.66 1.01 21.91
CA VAL A 108 -4.05 1.15 23.25
C VAL A 108 -4.83 0.39 24.30
N PHE A 109 -6.11 0.74 24.48
CA PHE A 109 -7.01 0.08 25.43
C PHE A 109 -7.74 -1.11 24.78
N ASN A 110 -8.27 -0.87 23.58
CA ASN A 110 -8.91 -1.90 22.76
C ASN A 110 -7.95 -2.27 21.65
N LYS A 111 -7.35 -3.46 21.75
CA LYS A 111 -6.52 -4.00 20.66
C LYS A 111 -7.43 -4.46 19.52
N GLN A 112 -7.12 -4.01 18.32
CA GLN A 112 -7.75 -4.42 17.08
C GLN A 112 -6.71 -5.13 16.22
N GLU A 113 -7.07 -6.29 15.72
CA GLU A 113 -6.25 -7.09 14.82
C GLU A 113 -6.99 -7.16 13.50
N LEU A 114 -6.35 -6.67 12.46
CA LEU A 114 -6.84 -6.75 11.09
C LEU A 114 -5.91 -7.70 10.36
N ASP A 115 -6.49 -8.71 9.75
CA ASP A 115 -5.76 -9.71 9.01
C ASP A 115 -6.25 -9.79 7.56
N SER A 116 -5.31 -10.02 6.65
CA SER A 116 -5.57 -10.18 5.23
C SER A 116 -4.76 -11.34 4.70
N SER A 117 -5.43 -12.40 4.24
CA SER A 117 -4.74 -13.53 3.61
C SER A 117 -3.99 -13.07 2.37
N LEU A 118 -2.72 -13.45 2.25
CA LEU A 118 -1.86 -13.13 1.11
C LEU A 118 -2.42 -13.72 -0.20
N SER A 119 -3.12 -14.86 -0.12
CA SER A 119 -3.79 -15.49 -1.26
C SER A 119 -4.88 -14.62 -1.88
N LYS A 120 -5.49 -13.72 -1.10
CA LYS A 120 -6.61 -12.87 -1.51
C LYS A 120 -6.20 -11.44 -1.86
N VAL A 121 -4.91 -11.13 -1.70
CA VAL A 121 -4.34 -9.86 -2.12
C VAL A 121 -4.30 -9.81 -3.64
N ASN A 122 -5.06 -8.92 -4.26
CA ASN A 122 -5.10 -8.77 -5.71
C ASN A 122 -3.98 -7.84 -6.18
N ASN A 123 -3.82 -6.69 -5.52
CA ASN A 123 -2.85 -5.68 -5.90
C ASN A 123 -2.23 -5.00 -4.68
N VAL A 124 -1.01 -4.49 -4.85
CA VAL A 124 -0.23 -3.81 -3.82
C VAL A 124 0.34 -2.54 -4.41
N GLN A 125 -0.19 -1.41 -3.96
CA GLN A 125 0.20 -0.09 -4.45
C GLN A 125 1.04 0.60 -3.39
N THR A 126 2.15 1.21 -3.81
CA THR A 126 3.05 1.92 -2.89
C THR A 126 3.19 3.36 -3.36
N TYR A 127 2.90 4.29 -2.46
CA TYR A 127 2.99 5.72 -2.71
C TYR A 127 4.07 6.31 -1.82
N GLN A 128 5.04 6.99 -2.43
CA GLN A 128 6.10 7.67 -1.70
C GLN A 128 6.26 9.09 -2.25
N SER A 129 6.01 10.08 -1.39
CA SER A 129 6.23 11.49 -1.74
C SER A 129 7.73 11.81 -1.83
N LEU A 130 8.07 13.01 -2.32
CA LEU A 130 9.47 13.48 -2.35
C LEU A 130 10.10 13.45 -0.95
N PHE A 131 9.37 13.97 0.05
CA PHE A 131 9.80 13.89 1.45
C PHE A 131 9.81 12.46 1.97
N GLY A 132 8.83 11.64 1.57
CA GLY A 132 8.81 10.21 1.90
C GLY A 132 10.07 9.48 1.42
N ARG A 133 10.64 9.86 0.26
CA ARG A 133 11.91 9.29 -0.24
C ARG A 133 13.10 9.68 0.63
N ILE A 134 13.18 10.94 1.04
CA ILE A 134 14.27 11.45 1.89
C ILE A 134 14.23 10.80 3.27
N PHE A 135 13.04 10.76 3.87
CA PHE A 135 12.82 10.22 5.21
C PHE A 135 12.44 8.73 5.22
N LYS A 136 12.48 8.04 4.07
CA LYS A 136 12.19 6.60 3.91
C LYS A 136 10.85 6.13 4.48
N TYR A 137 9.81 6.95 4.41
CA TYR A 137 8.43 6.56 4.72
C TYR A 137 7.54 6.61 3.48
N GLY A 138 6.43 5.89 3.48
CA GLY A 138 5.38 6.03 2.47
C GLY A 138 4.11 5.29 2.84
N THR A 139 3.16 5.22 1.92
CA THR A 139 1.88 4.53 2.13
C THR A 139 1.83 3.26 1.28
N VAL A 140 1.37 2.16 1.87
CA VAL A 140 1.10 0.91 1.15
C VAL A 140 -0.40 0.64 1.19
N ASN A 141 -1.02 0.58 0.02
CA ASN A 141 -2.42 0.16 -0.13
C ASN A 141 -2.44 -1.28 -0.62
N ILE A 142 -3.25 -2.09 0.04
CA ILE A 142 -3.41 -3.52 -0.25
C ILE A 142 -4.86 -3.71 -0.65
N ASP A 143 -5.07 -4.17 -1.88
CA ASP A 143 -6.40 -4.40 -2.42
C ASP A 143 -6.76 -5.89 -2.27
N THR A 144 -7.50 -6.23 -1.22
CA THR A 144 -8.10 -7.57 -1.01
C THR A 144 -9.56 -7.54 -1.46
N GLY A 145 -9.87 -8.18 -2.59
CA GLY A 145 -11.15 -8.00 -3.29
C GLY A 145 -12.39 -8.04 -2.39
N ASN A 146 -13.00 -6.89 -2.13
CA ASN A 146 -14.20 -6.69 -1.27
C ASN A 146 -14.17 -7.34 0.12
N GLU A 147 -13.02 -7.77 0.61
CA GLU A 147 -12.89 -8.36 1.94
C GLU A 147 -12.47 -7.33 2.97
N SER A 148 -13.03 -7.45 4.17
CA SER A 148 -12.59 -6.70 5.34
C SER A 148 -11.19 -7.16 5.73
N GLY A 149 -10.24 -6.23 5.81
CA GLY A 149 -8.86 -6.54 6.18
C GLY A 149 -7.95 -5.32 6.21
N VAL A 150 -6.64 -5.58 6.15
CA VAL A 150 -5.60 -4.56 6.08
C VAL A 150 -5.63 -3.88 4.71
N ASN A 151 -6.33 -2.76 4.60
CA ASN A 151 -6.49 -2.08 3.31
C ASN A 151 -5.42 -1.01 3.04
N ARG A 152 -4.95 -0.32 4.09
CA ARG A 152 -4.08 0.84 3.95
C ARG A 152 -3.16 1.01 5.16
N LEU A 153 -1.86 1.10 4.87
CA LEU A 153 -0.79 1.29 5.82
C LEU A 153 -0.13 2.64 5.57
N ASP A 154 -0.44 3.63 6.40
CA ASP A 154 0.07 5.00 6.24
C ASP A 154 1.40 5.21 6.96
N TYR A 155 2.30 5.96 6.31
CA TYR A 155 3.63 6.33 6.84
C TYR A 155 4.47 5.12 7.29
N LEU A 156 4.36 4.01 6.58
CA LEU A 156 5.15 2.82 6.79
C LEU A 156 6.62 3.09 6.52
N THR A 157 7.48 2.60 7.41
CA THR A 157 8.94 2.67 7.22
C THR A 157 9.37 1.72 6.11
N LYS A 158 10.13 2.22 5.12
CA LYS A 158 10.63 1.45 3.96
C LYS A 158 9.50 0.68 3.24
N PRO A 159 8.55 1.39 2.62
CA PRO A 159 7.35 0.76 2.06
C PRO A 159 7.64 -0.18 0.87
N PHE A 160 8.72 0.05 0.12
CA PHE A 160 9.16 -0.83 -0.96
C PHE A 160 9.72 -2.17 -0.44
N ASP A 161 10.45 -2.15 0.68
CA ASP A 161 10.94 -3.37 1.31
C ASP A 161 9.77 -4.19 1.84
N PHE A 162 8.78 -3.53 2.46
CA PHE A 162 7.55 -4.19 2.89
C PHE A 162 6.81 -4.83 1.71
N LYS A 163 6.60 -4.09 0.61
CA LYS A 163 5.97 -4.64 -0.61
C LYS A 163 6.76 -5.82 -1.16
N LYS A 164 8.09 -5.74 -1.20
CA LYS A 164 8.95 -6.84 -1.67
C LYS A 164 8.80 -8.08 -0.80
N GLN A 165 8.83 -7.94 0.53
CA GLN A 165 8.67 -9.07 1.45
C GLN A 165 7.27 -9.69 1.34
N MET A 166 6.24 -8.87 1.19
CA MET A 166 4.87 -9.34 1.03
C MET A 166 4.67 -10.12 -0.28
N LEU A 167 5.27 -9.65 -1.38
CA LEU A 167 5.23 -10.37 -2.66
C LEU A 167 6.04 -11.67 -2.61
N ASN A 168 7.19 -11.68 -1.94
CA ASN A 168 7.97 -12.89 -1.74
C ASN A 168 7.20 -13.93 -0.91
N ALA A 169 6.55 -13.50 0.18
CA ALA A 169 5.71 -14.37 0.99
C ALA A 169 4.52 -14.91 0.18
N LYS A 170 3.86 -14.06 -0.62
CA LYS A 170 2.79 -14.48 -1.52
C LYS A 170 3.27 -15.50 -2.56
N ASN A 171 4.44 -15.29 -3.16
CA ASN A 171 4.99 -16.25 -4.12
C ASN A 171 5.33 -17.59 -3.45
N GLY A 172 5.84 -17.57 -2.22
CA GLY A 172 6.07 -18.78 -1.43
C GLY A 172 4.81 -19.61 -1.17
N LEU A 173 3.63 -18.97 -1.10
CA LEU A 173 2.35 -19.67 -0.94
C LEU A 173 1.93 -20.48 -2.18
N TYR A 174 2.24 -19.98 -3.38
CA TYR A 174 1.88 -20.69 -4.63
C TYR A 174 2.90 -21.77 -5.01
N GLY A 175 3.87 -22.05 -4.13
CA GLY A 175 5.05 -22.83 -4.45
C GLY A 175 5.95 -22.09 -5.44
N ASP A 176 7.20 -22.53 -5.56
CA ASP A 176 8.10 -22.08 -6.62
C ASP A 176 7.41 -22.25 -7.98
N ALA A 177 6.71 -21.22 -8.45
CA ALA A 177 6.16 -21.18 -9.81
C ALA A 177 7.31 -21.22 -10.85
N SER A 178 8.57 -21.18 -10.41
CA SER A 178 9.75 -21.54 -11.21
C SER A 178 9.84 -23.03 -11.56
N ASP A 179 9.16 -23.93 -10.84
CA ASP A 179 9.13 -25.36 -11.17
C ASP A 179 8.07 -25.68 -12.23
N LEU A 180 7.11 -24.78 -12.43
CA LEU A 180 6.03 -24.90 -13.43
C LEU A 180 6.12 -23.84 -14.55
N ALA A 181 6.98 -22.83 -14.42
CA ALA A 181 7.27 -21.90 -15.49
C ALA A 181 8.18 -22.60 -16.51
N PRO A 182 7.77 -22.73 -17.79
CA PRO A 182 8.74 -23.05 -18.84
C PRO A 182 9.82 -21.98 -18.75
N GLN A 183 11.07 -22.42 -18.55
CA GLN A 183 12.24 -21.56 -18.34
C GLN A 183 12.13 -20.34 -19.23
N SER A 184 12.01 -19.16 -18.63
CA SER A 184 12.02 -17.91 -19.38
C SER A 184 13.29 -17.91 -20.23
N ILE A 185 13.17 -18.13 -21.53
CA ILE A 185 14.30 -18.05 -22.45
C ILE A 185 14.78 -16.60 -22.34
N LYS A 186 15.90 -16.38 -21.64
CA LYS A 186 16.53 -15.07 -21.55
C LYS A 186 17.01 -14.70 -22.95
N GLY A 187 16.18 -14.00 -23.72
CA GLY A 187 16.58 -13.33 -24.95
C GLY A 187 17.59 -12.23 -24.59
N GLY A 188 18.85 -12.47 -24.92
CA GLY A 188 19.92 -11.48 -24.81
C GLY A 188 20.21 -10.85 -26.17
N TYR A 189 20.69 -9.60 -26.18
CA TYR A 189 21.28 -9.02 -27.36
C TYR A 189 22.68 -9.59 -27.55
N ILE A 190 22.97 -10.10 -28.75
CA ILE A 190 24.33 -10.45 -29.17
C ILE A 190 24.85 -9.35 -30.07
N ARG A 191 26.13 -9.03 -29.90
CA ARG A 191 26.86 -8.13 -30.80
C ARG A 191 27.44 -9.00 -31.91
N THR A 192 27.02 -8.77 -33.15
CA THR A 192 27.54 -9.46 -34.33
C THR A 192 28.88 -8.84 -34.74
N ASP A 193 29.70 -9.57 -35.51
CA ASP A 193 31.06 -9.16 -35.89
C ASP A 193 31.09 -7.88 -36.76
N ASP A 194 29.95 -7.50 -37.34
CA ASP A 194 29.68 -6.24 -38.03
C ASP A 194 29.39 -5.05 -37.09
N GLY A 195 29.37 -5.27 -35.78
CA GLY A 195 29.16 -4.27 -34.75
C GLY A 195 27.70 -3.97 -34.41
N GLU A 196 26.72 -4.61 -35.08
CA GLU A 196 25.29 -4.42 -34.81
C GLU A 196 24.83 -5.18 -33.56
N ARG A 197 23.84 -4.63 -32.84
CA ARG A 197 23.18 -5.31 -31.72
C ARG A 197 21.89 -5.96 -32.22
N ARG A 198 21.88 -7.29 -32.30
CA ARG A 198 20.71 -8.06 -32.73
C ARG A 198 20.09 -8.82 -31.56
N TYR A 199 18.77 -8.77 -31.46
CA TYR A 199 18.05 -9.55 -30.46
C TYR A 199 18.17 -11.03 -30.83
N LYS A 200 18.73 -11.85 -29.92
CA LYS A 200 18.75 -13.29 -30.12
C LYS A 200 17.32 -13.79 -29.95
N VAL A 201 16.68 -14.13 -31.05
CA VAL A 201 15.41 -14.84 -31.00
C VAL A 201 15.68 -16.13 -30.20
N PRO A 202 14.95 -16.35 -29.09
CA PRO A 202 14.93 -17.65 -28.43
C PRO A 202 14.88 -18.78 -29.46
N PRO A 203 15.62 -19.89 -29.28
CA PRO A 203 15.26 -21.11 -29.98
C PRO A 203 13.76 -21.29 -29.77
N GLN A 204 12.96 -21.34 -30.84
CA GLN A 204 11.58 -21.77 -30.71
C GLN A 204 11.66 -23.08 -29.94
N ALA A 205 11.05 -23.13 -28.76
CA ALA A 205 10.92 -24.39 -28.04
C ALA A 205 10.46 -25.40 -29.09
N GLU A 206 11.25 -26.46 -29.31
CA GLU A 206 10.85 -27.55 -30.18
C GLU A 206 9.43 -27.87 -29.77
N GLN A 207 8.49 -27.63 -30.69
CA GLN A 207 7.10 -27.93 -30.41
C GLN A 207 7.11 -29.40 -29.98
N PRO A 208 6.62 -29.73 -28.77
CA PRO A 208 6.63 -31.11 -28.33
C PRO A 208 6.05 -31.96 -29.45
N PRO A 209 6.67 -33.12 -29.78
CA PRO A 209 6.28 -33.91 -30.92
C PRO A 209 4.77 -34.08 -30.87
N VAL A 210 4.11 -33.60 -31.93
CA VAL A 210 2.65 -33.57 -32.03
C VAL A 210 2.16 -34.97 -31.68
N PRO A 211 1.41 -35.17 -30.57
CA PRO A 211 0.88 -36.48 -30.24
C PRO A 211 0.03 -36.92 -31.42
N GLY A 212 0.39 -38.05 -32.02
CA GLY A 212 -0.31 -38.58 -33.18
C GLY A 212 -1.82 -38.67 -32.93
N GLY A 213 -2.60 -38.06 -33.83
CA GLY A 213 -3.98 -38.43 -34.10
C GLY A 213 -4.96 -38.36 -32.92
N GLY A 214 -4.93 -37.29 -32.12
CA GLY A 214 -6.05 -36.93 -31.24
C GLY A 214 -6.63 -35.60 -31.70
N GLY A 215 -7.85 -35.62 -32.22
CA GLY A 215 -8.45 -34.52 -32.98
C GLY A 215 -8.27 -33.12 -32.38
N TYR A 216 -7.70 -32.22 -33.19
CA TYR A 216 -7.93 -30.78 -33.04
C TYR A 216 -9.44 -30.57 -32.95
N LYS A 217 -9.95 -30.07 -31.81
CA LYS A 217 -11.21 -29.33 -31.85
C LYS A 217 -10.93 -28.09 -32.69
N PRO A 218 -11.60 -27.91 -33.85
CA PRO A 218 -11.46 -26.69 -34.62
C PRO A 218 -11.82 -25.50 -33.72
N ALA A 219 -11.23 -24.33 -33.98
CA ALA A 219 -11.80 -23.08 -33.51
C ALA A 219 -13.32 -23.09 -33.81
N PRO A 220 -14.18 -22.52 -32.94
CA PRO A 220 -15.61 -22.51 -33.17
C PRO A 220 -15.87 -22.09 -34.61
N ASP A 221 -16.56 -22.95 -35.36
CA ASP A 221 -16.95 -22.66 -36.73
C ASP A 221 -17.65 -21.29 -36.70
N ILE A 222 -17.04 -20.28 -37.33
CA ILE A 222 -17.62 -18.95 -37.39
C ILE A 222 -18.91 -19.15 -38.17
N ASN A 223 -20.03 -19.24 -37.47
CA ASN A 223 -21.33 -19.43 -38.09
C ASN A 223 -21.49 -18.31 -39.11
N ARG A 224 -21.62 -18.63 -40.40
CA ARG A 224 -21.68 -17.61 -41.46
C ARG A 224 -22.81 -16.60 -41.25
N ALA A 225 -23.81 -16.97 -40.43
CA ALA A 225 -24.89 -16.10 -39.96
C ALA A 225 -24.45 -14.99 -38.97
N GLU A 226 -23.28 -15.10 -38.33
CA GLU A 226 -22.72 -14.13 -37.37
C GLU A 226 -21.73 -13.15 -38.03
N ILE A 227 -21.36 -13.36 -39.29
CA ILE A 227 -20.47 -12.43 -40.01
C ILE A 227 -21.06 -11.00 -40.10
N PRO A 228 -22.38 -10.81 -40.34
CA PRO A 228 -22.98 -9.47 -40.31
C PRO A 228 -22.87 -8.78 -38.94
N THR A 229 -23.02 -9.52 -37.83
CA THR A 229 -22.93 -8.94 -36.48
C THR A 229 -21.49 -8.55 -36.14
N MET A 230 -20.51 -9.37 -36.54
CA MET A 230 -19.08 -9.04 -36.39
C MET A 230 -18.67 -7.80 -37.18
N ILE A 231 -19.19 -7.61 -38.40
CA ILE A 231 -18.95 -6.38 -39.18
C ILE A 231 -19.56 -5.16 -38.48
N GLN A 232 -20.73 -5.32 -37.85
CA GLN A 232 -21.39 -4.26 -37.10
C GLN A 232 -20.61 -3.87 -35.84
N GLU A 233 -19.99 -4.83 -35.17
CA GLU A 233 -19.11 -4.60 -34.02
C GLU A 233 -17.80 -3.92 -34.39
N LEU A 234 -17.17 -4.32 -35.52
CA LEU A 234 -16.02 -3.62 -36.07
C LEU A 234 -16.33 -2.15 -36.41
N ALA A 235 -17.55 -1.86 -36.89
CA ALA A 235 -17.97 -0.48 -37.17
C ALA A 235 -18.11 0.35 -35.89
N ARG A 236 -18.63 -0.24 -34.81
CA ARG A 236 -18.68 0.42 -33.49
C ARG A 236 -17.30 0.74 -32.95
N LEU A 237 -16.34 -0.16 -33.10
CA LEU A 237 -14.95 0.04 -32.66
C LEU A 237 -14.23 1.14 -33.45
N ARG A 238 -14.55 1.29 -34.73
CA ARG A 238 -14.10 2.44 -35.54
C ARG A 238 -14.72 3.73 -35.02
N ASP A 239 -16.04 3.75 -34.81
CA ASP A 239 -16.77 4.95 -34.38
C ASP A 239 -16.38 5.42 -32.97
N SER A 240 -15.92 4.50 -32.11
CA SER A 240 -15.33 4.82 -30.80
C SER A 240 -13.85 5.23 -30.85
N GLY A 241 -13.23 5.27 -32.02
CA GLY A 241 -11.83 5.65 -32.23
C GLY A 241 -10.81 4.59 -31.81
N LEU A 242 -11.25 3.36 -31.49
CA LEU A 242 -10.38 2.24 -31.10
C LEU A 242 -9.81 1.49 -32.30
N LEU A 243 -10.36 1.69 -33.50
CA LEU A 243 -9.92 1.06 -34.74
C LEU A 243 -9.73 2.12 -35.82
N THR A 244 -8.60 2.07 -36.51
CA THR A 244 -8.37 2.96 -37.66
C THR A 244 -9.22 2.54 -38.86
N GLN A 245 -9.46 3.47 -39.79
CA GLN A 245 -10.24 3.20 -41.00
C GLN A 245 -9.61 2.11 -41.88
N GLU A 246 -8.28 2.02 -41.89
CA GLU A 246 -7.53 1.01 -42.66
C GLU A 246 -7.67 -0.39 -42.04
N GLU A 247 -7.53 -0.49 -40.72
CA GLU A 247 -7.70 -1.75 -39.97
C GLU A 247 -9.13 -2.29 -40.07
N PHE A 248 -10.12 -1.39 -40.07
CA PHE A 248 -11.52 -1.74 -40.29
C PHE A 248 -11.73 -2.41 -41.64
N GLN A 249 -11.22 -1.80 -42.73
CA GLN A 249 -11.40 -2.34 -44.09
C GLN A 249 -10.68 -3.67 -44.28
N ALA A 250 -9.46 -3.82 -43.73
CA ALA A 250 -8.71 -5.07 -43.81
C ALA A 250 -9.48 -6.23 -43.14
N LYS A 251 -10.00 -6.01 -41.92
CA LYS A 251 -10.75 -7.04 -41.17
C LYS A 251 -12.11 -7.34 -41.78
N LYS A 252 -12.81 -6.31 -42.28
CA LYS A 252 -14.09 -6.49 -43.00
C LYS A 252 -13.90 -7.37 -44.25
N ASN A 253 -12.85 -7.12 -45.04
CA ASN A 253 -12.57 -7.89 -46.24
C ASN A 253 -12.19 -9.34 -45.94
N ASP A 254 -11.47 -9.58 -44.84
CA ASP A 254 -11.15 -10.94 -44.38
C ASP A 254 -12.42 -11.70 -43.95
N LEU A 255 -13.33 -11.04 -43.24
CA LEU A 255 -14.62 -11.63 -42.84
C LEU A 255 -15.52 -11.93 -44.04
N LEU A 256 -15.55 -11.07 -45.06
CA LEU A 256 -16.31 -11.31 -46.28
C LEU A 256 -15.77 -12.47 -47.12
N LYS A 257 -14.46 -12.76 -47.07
CA LYS A 257 -13.88 -13.94 -47.73
C LYS A 257 -14.26 -15.25 -47.06
N ARG A 258 -14.75 -15.20 -45.82
CA ARG A 258 -15.16 -16.36 -45.01
C ARG A 258 -16.66 -16.65 -45.10
N MET A 259 -17.44 -15.79 -45.76
CA MET A 259 -18.84 -16.06 -46.17
C MET A 259 -18.88 -17.03 -47.35
#